data_AF-A0A439DDN3-F1
#
_entry.id   AF-A0A439DDN3-F1
#
_cell.length_a   1.000
_cell.length_b   1.000
_cell.length_c   1.000
_cell.angle_alpha   90.00
_cell.angle_beta   90.00
_cell.angle_gamma   90.00
#
_symmetry.space_group_name_H-M   'P 1'
#
loop_
_entity.id
_entity.type
_entity.pdbx_description
1 polymer ?
#
loop_
_entity_poly.entity_id
_entity_poly.type
_entity_poly.pdbx_seq_one_letter_code
_entity_poly.pdbx_strand_id
1 'polypeptide(L)'
;MPHKCAGGALLHRCLLEVRAKVLRPDGAVLSLTAYESADYKYKHNVYSRPPGQGTSNLQMLNFNIEYANSIPELKDKVAALGTIGDDPKKANDLLALVTPDQYNFGSGPWFLTTHCTKEVVDGLASGTDASWEAYMQCVGVTNTDDRKAYWTRAKTAFGLK
;
A
#
# COMPACT_ATOMS: atom_id res chain seq x y z
N MET A 1 -25.22 8.98 16.93
CA MET A 1 -25.08 7.95 17.98
C MET A 1 -24.22 8.54 19.09
N PRO A 2 -24.67 8.59 20.36
CA PRO A 2 -23.98 9.34 21.40
C PRO A 2 -22.77 8.58 21.93
N HIS A 3 -21.63 9.27 22.03
CA HIS A 3 -20.36 8.77 22.54
C HIS A 3 -20.44 8.53 24.05
N LYS A 4 -20.45 7.24 24.46
CA LYS A 4 -20.22 6.82 25.85
C LYS A 4 -18.74 6.97 26.20
N CYS A 5 -18.31 8.19 26.53
CA CYS A 5 -16.95 8.46 26.99
C CYS A 5 -16.97 9.38 28.22
N ALA A 6 -17.63 8.93 29.30
CA ALA A 6 -17.62 9.61 30.59
C ALA A 6 -17.35 8.59 31.71
N GLY A 7 -16.12 8.58 32.24
CA GLY A 7 -15.73 7.75 33.38
C GLY A 7 -14.21 7.50 33.41
N GLY A 8 -13.53 7.98 34.44
CA GLY A 8 -12.06 8.13 34.53
C GLY A 8 -11.19 6.88 34.34
N ALA A 9 -11.76 5.67 34.28
CA ALA A 9 -11.04 4.45 33.91
C ALA A 9 -10.96 4.22 32.38
N LEU A 10 -11.71 5.00 31.58
CA LEU A 10 -11.82 4.83 30.13
C LEU A 10 -10.80 5.61 29.31
N LEU A 11 -10.02 6.55 29.88
CA LEU A 11 -9.13 7.35 29.05
C LEU A 11 -8.05 6.50 28.38
N HIS A 12 -7.47 5.52 29.09
CA HIS A 12 -6.47 4.62 28.51
C HIS A 12 -7.08 3.66 27.46
N ARG A 13 -8.30 3.18 27.68
CA ARG A 13 -9.02 2.30 26.74
C ARG A 13 -9.50 3.06 25.51
N CYS A 14 -9.95 4.30 25.68
CA CYS A 14 -10.31 5.21 24.61
C CYS A 14 -9.09 5.68 23.84
N LEU A 15 -7.95 5.91 24.50
CA LEU A 15 -6.67 6.21 23.84
C LEU A 15 -6.11 5.00 23.10
N LEU A 16 -6.32 3.77 23.59
CA LEU A 16 -5.99 2.55 22.85
C LEU A 16 -6.91 2.35 21.64
N GLU A 17 -8.22 2.57 21.78
CA GLU A 17 -9.18 2.53 20.66
C GLU A 17 -8.91 3.63 19.63
N VAL A 18 -8.58 4.85 20.06
CA VAL A 18 -8.24 5.97 19.18
C VAL A 18 -6.84 5.80 18.57
N ARG A 19 -5.84 5.30 19.31
CA ARG A 19 -4.51 4.94 18.75
C ARG A 19 -4.60 3.82 17.72
N ALA A 20 -5.40 2.79 17.98
CA ALA A 20 -5.69 1.73 17.02
C ALA A 20 -6.47 2.24 15.78
N LYS A 21 -7.16 3.37 15.88
CA LYS A 21 -7.92 3.95 14.77
C LYS A 21 -7.14 4.96 13.93
N VAL A 22 -6.14 5.64 14.53
CA VAL A 22 -5.39 6.75 13.91
C VAL A 22 -4.00 6.33 13.40
N LEU A 23 -3.46 5.19 13.84
CA LEU A 23 -2.14 4.67 13.42
C LEU A 23 -2.22 3.35 12.66
N ARG A 24 -3.29 3.12 11.88
CA ARG A 24 -3.28 2.02 10.90
C ARG A 24 -2.89 2.60 9.53
N PRO A 25 -1.59 2.59 9.15
CA PRO A 25 -1.31 2.16 7.78
C PRO A 25 -2.03 0.82 7.67
N ASP A 26 -3.15 0.78 6.94
CA ASP A 26 -4.11 -0.32 6.98
C ASP A 26 -3.36 -1.65 6.93
N GLY A 27 -3.49 -2.49 7.95
CA GLY A 27 -2.69 -3.72 8.09
C GLY A 27 -2.74 -4.62 6.83
N ALA A 28 -3.78 -4.45 6.01
CA ALA A 28 -3.89 -5.03 4.68
C ALA A 28 -2.82 -4.49 3.70
N VAL A 29 -2.61 -3.17 3.61
CA VAL A 29 -1.55 -2.58 2.78
C VAL A 29 -0.18 -3.09 3.21
N LEU A 30 0.09 -3.11 4.52
CA LEU A 30 1.35 -3.66 5.05
C LEU A 30 1.51 -5.15 4.76
N SER A 31 0.43 -5.92 4.88
CA SER A 31 0.38 -7.34 4.53
C SER A 31 0.75 -7.55 3.06
N LEU A 32 0.07 -6.86 2.15
CA LEU A 32 0.29 -7.01 0.72
C LEU A 32 1.69 -6.57 0.32
N THR A 33 2.10 -5.36 0.73
CA THR A 33 3.42 -4.82 0.38
C THR A 33 4.56 -5.69 0.92
N ALA A 34 4.45 -6.23 2.14
CA ALA A 34 5.42 -7.19 2.65
C ALA A 34 5.46 -8.47 1.81
N TYR A 35 4.31 -9.01 1.37
CA TYR A 35 4.29 -10.18 0.50
C TYR A 35 4.95 -9.92 -0.86
N GLU A 36 4.50 -8.87 -1.56
CA GLU A 36 4.96 -8.59 -2.93
C GLU A 36 6.47 -8.28 -2.96
N SER A 37 6.99 -7.62 -1.92
CA SER A 37 8.41 -7.24 -1.84
C SER A 37 9.33 -8.28 -1.18
N ALA A 38 8.80 -9.47 -0.86
CA ALA A 38 9.47 -10.52 -0.10
C ALA A 38 10.07 -9.98 1.22
N ASP A 39 9.21 -9.54 2.12
CA ASP A 39 9.54 -8.88 3.38
C ASP A 39 10.39 -7.62 3.19
N TYR A 40 10.05 -6.81 2.18
CA TYR A 40 10.77 -5.58 1.79
C TYR A 40 12.23 -5.78 1.39
N LYS A 41 12.62 -7.02 1.08
CA LYS A 41 13.94 -7.35 0.54
C LYS A 41 14.18 -6.71 -0.83
N TYR A 42 13.11 -6.54 -1.62
CA TYR A 42 13.20 -6.01 -2.98
C TYR A 42 12.33 -4.76 -3.17
N LYS A 43 12.87 -3.79 -3.89
CA LYS A 43 12.16 -2.56 -4.31
C LYS A 43 11.84 -2.55 -5.81
N HIS A 44 12.13 -3.65 -6.50
CA HIS A 44 11.87 -3.87 -7.91
C HIS A 44 11.65 -5.37 -8.13
N ASN A 45 10.96 -5.72 -9.21
CA ASN A 45 10.76 -7.12 -9.54
C ASN A 45 12.10 -7.78 -9.94
N VAL A 46 12.49 -8.85 -9.25
CA VAL A 46 13.74 -9.60 -9.51
C VAL A 46 13.55 -10.88 -10.30
N TYR A 47 12.31 -11.34 -10.47
CA TYR A 47 11.97 -12.61 -11.13
C TYR A 47 11.80 -12.45 -12.64
N SER A 48 10.82 -11.65 -13.07
CA SER A 48 10.52 -11.42 -14.50
C SER A 48 11.11 -10.12 -15.04
N ARG A 49 11.54 -9.21 -14.14
CA ARG A 49 12.20 -7.92 -14.43
C ARG A 49 11.54 -7.07 -15.54
N PRO A 50 10.20 -6.90 -15.60
CA PRO A 50 9.64 -5.92 -16.51
C PRO A 50 10.15 -4.52 -16.10
N PRO A 51 10.67 -3.72 -17.05
CA PRO A 51 11.21 -2.41 -16.76
C PRO A 51 10.21 -1.52 -16.02
N GLY A 52 10.69 -0.82 -15.00
CA GLY A 52 9.88 0.11 -14.23
C GLY A 52 8.87 -0.51 -13.26
N GLN A 53 8.81 -1.84 -13.09
CA GLN A 53 8.01 -2.46 -12.03
C GLN A 53 8.76 -2.49 -10.70
N GLY A 54 8.13 -2.01 -9.63
CA GLY A 54 8.75 -1.99 -8.31
C GLY A 54 8.00 -1.19 -7.27
N THR A 55 8.74 -0.56 -6.36
CA THR A 55 8.27 -0.01 -5.08
C THR A 55 7.85 -1.06 -4.06
N SER A 56 7.35 -0.69 -2.87
CA SER A 56 7.00 -1.66 -1.83
C SER A 56 5.82 -2.56 -2.18
N ASN A 57 4.90 -2.13 -3.07
CA ASN A 57 3.77 -2.95 -3.55
C ASN A 57 4.05 -3.62 -4.90
N LEU A 58 5.27 -3.55 -5.45
CA LEU A 58 5.62 -4.03 -6.79
C LEU A 58 4.65 -3.61 -7.91
N GLN A 59 4.12 -2.38 -7.83
CA GLN A 59 3.22 -1.86 -8.85
C GLN A 59 3.90 -1.73 -10.22
N MET A 60 3.07 -1.87 -11.27
CA MET A 60 3.47 -1.78 -12.68
C MET A 60 3.91 -0.37 -13.07
N LEU A 61 4.65 -0.26 -14.19
CA LEU A 61 5.19 1.01 -14.69
C LEU A 61 4.13 2.10 -14.82
N ASN A 62 2.95 1.81 -15.36
CA ASN A 62 1.87 2.80 -15.52
C ASN A 62 1.50 3.45 -14.18
N PHE A 63 1.40 2.67 -13.11
CA PHE A 63 1.12 3.18 -11.77
C PHE A 63 2.32 3.91 -11.17
N ASN A 64 3.56 3.50 -11.47
CA ASN A 64 4.74 4.27 -11.07
C ASN A 64 4.82 5.64 -11.77
N ILE A 65 4.33 5.76 -13.01
CA ILE A 65 4.22 7.04 -13.71
C ILE A 65 3.21 7.94 -12.99
N GLU A 66 2.01 7.42 -12.73
CA GLU A 66 0.96 8.17 -12.03
C GLU A 66 1.41 8.57 -10.62
N TYR A 67 2.02 7.65 -9.88
CA TYR A 67 2.51 7.88 -8.53
C TYR A 67 3.59 8.97 -8.48
N ALA A 68 4.61 8.87 -9.35
CA ALA A 68 5.67 9.87 -9.41
C ALA A 68 5.13 11.27 -9.75
N ASN A 69 4.15 11.36 -10.64
CA ASN A 69 3.49 12.63 -11.00
C ASN A 69 2.62 13.21 -9.86
N SER A 70 2.10 12.36 -8.97
CA SER A 70 1.33 12.80 -7.80
C SER A 70 2.19 13.47 -6.73
N ILE A 71 3.52 13.25 -6.76
CA ILE A 71 4.47 13.77 -5.79
C ILE A 71 5.05 15.11 -6.30
N PRO A 72 4.74 16.26 -5.67
CA PRO A 72 5.13 17.57 -6.19
C PRO A 72 6.64 17.73 -6.45
N GLU A 73 7.46 17.22 -5.54
CA GLU A 73 8.93 17.29 -5.60
C GLU A 73 9.58 16.39 -6.67
N LEU A 74 8.83 15.48 -7.28
CA LEU A 74 9.32 14.63 -8.36
C LEU A 74 8.91 15.12 -9.76
N LYS A 75 7.95 16.04 -9.88
CA LYS A 75 7.36 16.45 -11.16
C LYS A 75 8.40 16.88 -12.20
N ASP A 76 9.34 17.74 -11.83
CA ASP A 76 10.38 18.22 -12.75
C ASP A 76 11.31 17.08 -13.21
N LYS A 77 11.63 16.15 -12.31
CA LYS A 77 12.46 14.98 -12.63
C LYS A 77 11.72 14.02 -13.57
N VAL A 78 10.43 13.81 -13.35
CA VAL A 78 9.58 13.00 -14.23
C VAL A 78 9.48 13.65 -15.61
N ALA A 79 9.23 14.97 -15.66
CA ALA A 79 9.16 15.71 -16.92
C ALA A 79 10.46 15.65 -17.73
N ALA A 80 11.62 15.67 -17.05
CA ALA A 80 12.94 15.57 -17.68
C ALA A 80 13.19 14.21 -18.36
N LEU A 81 12.47 13.14 -17.99
CA LEU A 81 12.55 11.83 -18.68
C LEU A 81 11.81 11.85 -20.04
N GLY A 82 10.92 12.82 -20.24
CA GLY A 82 10.05 12.92 -21.42
C GLY A 82 9.10 11.73 -21.55
N THR A 83 8.68 11.41 -22.77
CA THR A 83 7.85 10.22 -23.02
C THR A 83 8.63 8.95 -22.69
N ILE A 84 8.12 8.18 -21.73
CA ILE A 84 8.71 6.92 -21.27
C ILE A 84 8.34 5.78 -22.24
N GLY A 85 7.04 5.56 -22.48
CA GLY A 85 6.57 4.48 -23.37
C GLY A 85 7.16 3.12 -22.98
N ASP A 86 7.63 2.39 -23.99
CA ASP A 86 8.28 1.07 -23.81
C ASP A 86 9.81 1.18 -23.64
N ASP A 87 10.36 2.38 -23.44
CA ASP A 87 11.81 2.56 -23.24
C ASP A 87 12.23 2.00 -21.87
N PRO A 88 12.99 0.89 -21.85
CA PRO A 88 13.34 0.21 -20.61
C PRO A 88 14.29 1.04 -19.74
N LYS A 89 15.13 1.88 -20.34
CA LYS A 89 16.04 2.75 -19.59
C LYS A 89 15.22 3.81 -18.85
N LYS A 90 14.32 4.50 -19.56
CA LYS A 90 13.48 5.53 -18.95
C LYS A 90 12.52 4.97 -17.91
N ALA A 91 11.97 3.78 -18.14
CA ALA A 91 11.13 3.09 -17.17
C ALA A 91 11.89 2.81 -15.86
N ASN A 92 13.14 2.38 -15.95
CA ASN A 92 14.00 2.15 -14.78
C ASN A 92 14.48 3.46 -14.14
N ASP A 93 14.77 4.50 -14.94
CA ASP A 93 15.11 5.82 -14.43
C ASP A 93 13.94 6.42 -13.64
N LEU A 94 12.69 6.26 -14.12
CA LEU A 94 11.48 6.62 -13.38
C LEU A 94 11.37 5.83 -12.07
N LEU A 95 11.53 4.51 -12.11
CA LEU A 95 11.47 3.67 -10.91
C LEU A 95 12.52 4.09 -9.87
N ALA A 96 13.70 4.49 -10.30
CA ALA A 96 14.75 5.00 -9.42
C ALA A 96 14.33 6.29 -8.67
N LEU A 97 13.37 7.07 -9.19
CA LEU A 97 12.84 8.24 -8.50
C LEU A 97 11.93 7.88 -7.32
N VAL A 98 11.23 6.74 -7.37
CA VAL A 98 10.19 6.36 -6.40
C VAL A 98 10.58 5.20 -5.48
N THR A 99 11.77 4.63 -5.64
CA THR A 99 12.35 3.60 -4.74
C THR A 99 13.13 4.11 -3.52
N PRO A 100 13.52 5.41 -3.38
CA PRO A 100 13.94 5.97 -2.10
C PRO A 100 12.84 5.82 -1.04
N ASP A 101 13.22 5.53 0.22
CA ASP A 101 12.26 5.16 1.28
C ASP A 101 11.15 6.19 1.50
N GLN A 102 11.48 7.47 1.36
CA GLN A 102 10.54 8.59 1.49
C GLN A 102 9.36 8.52 0.50
N TYR A 103 9.50 7.80 -0.61
CA TYR A 103 8.42 7.55 -1.58
C TYR A 103 8.01 6.08 -1.64
N ASN A 104 8.95 5.15 -1.42
CA ASN A 104 8.76 3.73 -1.66
C ASN A 104 7.58 3.16 -0.87
N PHE A 105 7.48 3.48 0.42
CA PHE A 105 6.41 2.97 1.29
C PHE A 105 5.07 3.68 1.09
N GLY A 106 5.06 4.83 0.40
CA GLY A 106 3.84 5.56 0.08
C GLY A 106 3.07 4.98 -1.12
N SER A 107 3.69 4.13 -1.95
CA SER A 107 3.06 3.62 -3.17
C SER A 107 1.84 2.74 -2.90
N GLY A 108 1.91 1.86 -1.89
CA GLY A 108 0.80 1.00 -1.49
C GLY A 108 -0.44 1.78 -1.04
N PRO A 109 -0.33 2.67 -0.04
CA PRO A 109 -1.43 3.53 0.39
C PRO A 109 -1.95 4.43 -0.74
N TRP A 110 -1.05 5.03 -1.54
CA TRP A 110 -1.44 5.86 -2.68
C TRP A 110 -2.30 5.08 -3.68
N PHE A 111 -1.89 3.86 -4.02
CA PHE A 111 -2.67 3.01 -4.94
C PHE A 111 -4.05 2.72 -4.36
N LEU A 112 -4.11 2.30 -3.09
CA LEU A 112 -5.37 2.02 -2.39
C LEU A 112 -6.32 3.22 -2.44
N THR A 113 -5.85 4.43 -2.17
CA THR A 113 -6.71 5.62 -2.12
C THR A 113 -7.06 6.23 -3.48
N THR A 114 -6.30 5.90 -4.52
CA THR A 114 -6.46 6.49 -5.86
C THR A 114 -7.18 5.56 -6.84
N HIS A 115 -7.01 4.25 -6.69
CA HIS A 115 -7.53 3.25 -7.63
C HIS A 115 -8.58 2.31 -7.04
N CYS A 116 -8.70 2.21 -5.70
CA CYS A 116 -9.80 1.47 -5.08
C CYS A 116 -10.98 2.39 -4.76
N THR A 117 -12.18 1.79 -4.72
CA THR A 117 -13.37 2.53 -4.32
C THR A 117 -13.33 2.84 -2.82
N LYS A 118 -14.09 3.87 -2.43
CA LYS A 118 -14.20 4.25 -1.01
C LYS A 118 -14.70 3.09 -0.14
N GLU A 119 -15.56 2.23 -0.67
CA GLU A 119 -16.09 1.06 0.03
C GLU A 119 -14.99 0.04 0.35
N VAL A 120 -14.03 -0.18 -0.55
CA VAL A 120 -12.87 -1.04 -0.30
C VAL A 120 -12.01 -0.44 0.80
N VAL A 121 -11.68 0.85 0.70
CA VAL A 121 -10.87 1.57 1.70
C VAL A 121 -11.52 1.52 3.08
N ASP A 122 -12.80 1.92 3.19
CA ASP A 122 -13.54 1.93 4.44
C ASP A 122 -13.74 0.50 4.99
N GLY A 123 -13.91 -0.48 4.11
CA GLY A 123 -14.09 -1.90 4.45
C GLY A 123 -12.88 -2.50 5.15
N LEU A 124 -11.65 -2.08 4.81
CA LEU A 124 -10.42 -2.58 5.42
C LEU A 124 -10.33 -2.28 6.92
N ALA A 125 -11.02 -1.24 7.40
CA ALA A 125 -11.10 -0.94 8.83
C ALA A 125 -11.77 -2.06 9.64
N SER A 126 -12.61 -2.88 9.00
CA SER A 126 -13.24 -4.07 9.59
C SER A 126 -12.24 -5.17 9.91
N GLY A 127 -11.14 -5.20 9.16
CA GLY A 127 -10.08 -6.19 9.28
C GLY A 127 -10.51 -7.62 8.97
N THR A 128 -11.57 -7.81 8.18
CA THR A 128 -12.14 -9.13 7.86
C THR A 128 -11.53 -9.72 6.58
N ASP A 129 -11.61 -11.04 6.42
CA ASP A 129 -11.16 -11.72 5.20
C ASP A 129 -11.95 -11.30 3.96
N ALA A 130 -13.23 -10.93 4.11
CA ALA A 130 -14.04 -10.39 3.03
C ALA A 130 -13.51 -9.01 2.57
N SER A 131 -13.11 -8.14 3.50
CA SER A 131 -12.49 -6.85 3.14
C SER A 131 -11.12 -7.00 2.50
N TRP A 132 -10.35 -8.01 2.93
CA TRP A 132 -9.08 -8.37 2.29
C TRP A 132 -9.28 -8.88 0.85
N GLU A 133 -10.26 -9.76 0.63
CA GLU A 133 -10.61 -10.25 -0.70
C GLU A 133 -11.02 -9.11 -1.63
N ALA A 134 -11.85 -8.18 -1.16
CA ALA A 134 -12.24 -6.99 -1.92
C ALA A 134 -11.03 -6.11 -2.30
N TYR A 135 -10.05 -6.00 -1.39
CA TYR A 135 -8.80 -5.30 -1.69
C TYR A 135 -7.95 -6.03 -2.75
N MET A 136 -7.83 -7.36 -2.70
CA MET A 136 -7.11 -8.13 -3.73
C MET A 136 -7.78 -7.98 -5.11
N GLN A 137 -9.11 -7.98 -5.16
CA GLN A 137 -9.87 -7.73 -6.38
C GLN A 137 -9.63 -6.32 -6.93
N CYS A 138 -9.58 -5.29 -6.08
CA CYS A 138 -9.21 -3.94 -6.51
C CYS A 138 -7.80 -3.90 -7.12
N VAL A 139 -6.82 -4.51 -6.46
CA VAL A 139 -5.43 -4.54 -6.94
C VAL A 139 -5.29 -5.36 -8.23
N GLY A 140 -6.24 -6.26 -8.51
CA GLY A 140 -6.25 -7.11 -9.71
C GLY A 140 -5.42 -8.38 -9.53
N VAL A 141 -5.32 -8.90 -8.31
CA VAL A 141 -4.58 -10.12 -7.99
C VAL A 141 -5.46 -11.18 -7.33
N THR A 142 -5.09 -12.45 -7.51
CA THR A 142 -5.73 -13.56 -6.81
C THR A 142 -5.29 -13.62 -5.35
N ASN A 143 -6.24 -13.84 -4.44
CA ASN A 143 -5.97 -14.08 -3.04
C ASN A 143 -5.48 -15.51 -2.77
N THR A 144 -4.20 -15.75 -3.07
CA THR A 144 -3.51 -17.02 -2.85
C THR A 144 -3.29 -17.29 -1.35
N ASP A 145 -3.00 -18.55 -1.00
CA ASP A 145 -2.73 -18.92 0.40
C ASP A 145 -1.49 -18.21 0.96
N ASP A 146 -0.49 -17.92 0.13
CA ASP A 146 0.68 -17.14 0.56
C ASP A 146 0.30 -15.69 0.91
N ARG A 147 -0.52 -15.03 0.10
CA ARG A 147 -1.06 -13.69 0.41
C ARG A 147 -1.90 -13.72 1.69
N LYS A 148 -2.75 -14.74 1.88
CA LYS A 148 -3.53 -14.93 3.11
C LYS A 148 -2.66 -15.17 4.34
N ALA A 149 -1.50 -15.81 4.19
CA ALA A 149 -0.57 -16.04 5.29
C ALA A 149 0.00 -14.72 5.82
N TYR A 150 0.37 -13.79 4.94
CA TYR A 150 0.77 -12.43 5.34
C TYR A 150 -0.38 -11.67 5.99
N TRP A 151 -1.59 -11.80 5.45
CA TRP A 151 -2.77 -11.17 6.02
C TRP A 151 -3.05 -11.66 7.43
N THR A 152 -2.99 -12.97 7.65
CA THR A 152 -3.15 -13.58 8.97
C THR A 152 -2.11 -13.05 9.97
N ARG A 153 -0.85 -12.89 9.56
CA ARG A 153 0.18 -12.29 10.42
C ARG A 153 -0.13 -10.83 10.76
N ALA A 154 -0.57 -10.05 9.78
CA ALA A 154 -0.99 -8.66 10.01
C ALA A 154 -2.19 -8.60 10.97
N LYS A 155 -3.20 -9.47 10.79
CA LYS A 155 -4.34 -9.53 11.70
C LYS A 155 -3.91 -9.80 13.14
N THR A 156 -3.03 -10.77 13.35
CA THR A 156 -2.49 -11.07 14.68
C THR A 156 -1.70 -9.89 15.25
N ALA A 157 -0.81 -9.28 14.46
CA ALA A 157 0.04 -8.17 14.91
C ALA A 157 -0.75 -6.90 15.26
N PHE A 158 -1.83 -6.63 14.53
CA PHE A 158 -2.65 -5.42 14.68
C PHE A 158 -3.96 -5.66 15.45
N GLY A 159 -4.22 -6.88 15.93
CA GLY A 159 -5.46 -7.24 16.64
C GLY A 159 -6.72 -7.12 15.79
N LEU A 160 -6.64 -7.49 14.51
CA LEU A 160 -7.77 -7.48 13.56
C LEU A 160 -8.54 -8.81 13.61
N LYS A 161 -9.71 -8.85 12.96
CA LYS A 161 -10.71 -9.92 13.09
C LYS A 161 -10.48 -11.13 12.16
#